data_AF-A0A2W4LNH2-F1
#
_entry.id   AF-A0A2W4LNH2-F1
#
_cell.length_a   1.000
_cell.length_b   1.000
_cell.length_c   1.000
_cell.angle_alpha   90.00
_cell.angle_beta   90.00
_cell.angle_gamma   90.00
#
_symmetry.space_group_name_H-M   'P 1'
#
loop_
_entity.id
_entity.type
_entity.pdbx_description
1 polymer ?
#
loop_
_entity_poly.entity_id
_entity_poly.type
_entity_poly.pdbx_seq_one_letter_code
_entity_poly.pdbx_strand_id
1 'polypeptide(L)'
;MAHPDVFSDSLVPRGGGHNLVQPDVSDEQDPHWDAVSWEQVARYDADVLLYDSRNAQFFTENLDKYPTLANLPAVKAKQLVPWNLETPPSWAIYAPKLRELADKLRGFQANVAG
;
A
#
# COMPACT_ATOMS: atom_id res chain seq x y z
N MET A 1 6.17 0.92 6.54
CA MET A 1 4.71 1.10 6.41
C MET A 1 4.40 2.58 6.44
N ALA A 2 3.65 3.11 5.47
CA ALA A 2 3.32 4.54 5.43
C ALA A 2 2.28 4.90 6.50
N HIS A 3 2.41 6.08 7.10
CA HIS A 3 1.42 6.64 8.02
C HIS A 3 0.39 7.46 7.23
N PRO A 4 -0.82 6.93 6.98
CA PRO A 4 -1.71 7.56 6.03
C PRO A 4 -2.28 8.90 6.53
N ASP A 5 -2.24 9.24 7.82
CA ASP A 5 -2.77 10.52 8.32
C ASP A 5 -1.94 11.74 7.89
N VAL A 6 -0.66 11.53 7.54
CA VAL A 6 0.23 12.63 7.11
C VAL A 6 0.32 12.77 5.59
N PHE A 7 -0.30 11.87 4.83
CA PHE A 7 -0.34 11.95 3.36
C PHE A 7 -1.73 12.32 2.86
N SER A 8 -1.77 13.31 1.96
CA SER A 8 -3.01 13.83 1.36
C SER A 8 -3.69 12.82 0.42
N ASP A 9 -2.94 11.86 -0.12
CA ASP A 9 -3.46 10.81 -0.99
C ASP A 9 -4.36 9.81 -0.25
N SER A 10 -4.27 9.73 1.08
CA SER A 10 -5.12 8.90 1.92
C SER A 10 -6.58 9.37 2.00
N LEU A 11 -6.83 10.66 1.71
CA LEU A 11 -8.15 11.27 1.85
C LEU A 11 -9.19 10.61 0.94
N VAL A 12 -8.80 10.26 -0.29
CA VAL A 12 -9.73 9.68 -1.25
C VAL A 12 -10.12 8.24 -0.89
N PRO A 13 -9.18 7.32 -0.61
CA PRO A 13 -9.54 5.99 -0.11
C PRO A 13 -10.39 6.03 1.16
N ARG A 14 -10.06 6.88 2.14
CA ARG A 14 -10.87 7.04 3.37
C ARG A 14 -12.26 7.57 3.08
N GLY A 15 -12.38 8.60 2.23
CA GLY A 15 -13.67 9.13 1.80
C GLY A 15 -14.52 8.11 1.02
N GLY A 16 -13.87 7.14 0.38
CA GLY A 16 -14.50 5.98 -0.25
C GLY A 16 -14.89 4.85 0.71
N GLY A 17 -14.63 5.00 2.03
CA GLY A 17 -14.96 4.01 3.05
C GLY A 17 -13.92 2.90 3.22
N HIS A 18 -12.73 3.03 2.63
CA HIS A 18 -11.66 2.05 2.81
C HIS A 18 -10.92 2.29 4.13
N ASN A 19 -10.67 1.22 4.87
CA ASN A 19 -9.83 1.24 6.05
C ASN A 19 -8.36 1.26 5.62
N LEU A 20 -7.60 2.23 6.11
CA LEU A 20 -6.16 2.30 5.91
C LEU A 20 -5.46 1.82 7.18
N VAL A 21 -4.52 0.89 7.03
CA VAL A 21 -3.78 0.32 8.14
C VAL A 21 -2.88 1.39 8.76
N GLN A 22 -2.97 1.54 10.07
CA GLN A 22 -2.21 2.53 10.82
C GLN A 22 -0.90 1.91 11.33
N PRO A 23 0.26 2.52 11.05
CA PRO A 23 1.52 2.06 11.59
C PRO A 23 1.72 2.50 13.04
N ASP A 24 2.58 1.78 13.74
CA ASP A 24 3.12 2.11 15.05
C ASP A 24 4.27 3.13 14.89
N VAL A 25 3.91 4.40 14.72
CA VAL A 25 4.85 5.53 14.61
C VAL A 25 4.70 6.47 15.81
N SER A 26 5.79 7.13 16.20
CA SER A 26 5.76 8.22 17.19
C SER A 26 6.38 9.50 16.64
N ASP A 27 5.95 10.65 17.16
CA ASP A 27 6.50 11.97 16.80
C ASP A 27 8.00 12.11 17.12
N GLU A 28 8.51 11.29 18.04
CA GLU A 28 9.91 11.24 18.45
C GLU A 28 10.78 10.45 17.47
N GLN A 29 10.15 9.62 16.63
CA GLN A 29 10.78 8.85 15.56
C GLN A 29 10.57 9.54 14.20
N ASP A 30 10.10 8.81 13.19
CA ASP A 30 9.65 9.36 11.92
C ASP A 30 8.11 9.30 11.85
N PRO A 31 7.41 10.44 11.87
CA PRO A 31 5.95 10.47 11.85
C PRO A 31 5.35 10.03 10.50
N HIS A 32 6.18 9.83 9.46
CA HIS A 32 5.71 9.48 8.12
C HIS A 32 5.69 7.98 7.86
N TRP A 33 6.59 7.21 8.49
CA TRP A 33 6.73 5.79 8.19
C TRP A 33 7.20 4.99 9.41
N ASP A 34 6.63 3.80 9.60
CA ASP A 34 7.24 2.76 10.44
C ASP A 34 8.24 1.95 9.61
N ALA A 35 9.50 1.90 10.06
CA ALA A 35 10.57 1.16 9.41
C ALA A 35 10.48 -0.33 9.76
N VAL A 36 9.79 -1.08 8.90
CA VAL A 36 9.56 -2.52 9.09
C VAL A 36 10.64 -3.34 8.37
N SER A 37 11.31 -4.23 9.11
CA SER A 37 12.25 -5.19 8.52
C SER A 37 11.52 -6.24 7.66
N TRP A 38 12.22 -6.86 6.70
CA TRP A 38 11.64 -7.91 5.85
C TRP A 38 11.08 -9.10 6.63
N GLU A 39 11.61 -9.39 7.81
CA GLU A 39 11.11 -10.47 8.69
C GLU A 39 9.80 -10.09 9.40
N GLN A 40 9.50 -8.79 9.49
CA GLN A 40 8.34 -8.26 10.20
C GLN A 40 7.28 -7.67 9.27
N VAL A 41 7.38 -7.84 7.95
CA VAL A 41 6.39 -7.29 7.00
C VAL A 41 4.97 -7.83 7.20
N ALA A 42 4.82 -8.95 7.90
CA ALA A 42 3.53 -9.50 8.31
C ALA A 42 2.97 -8.88 9.61
N ARG A 43 3.62 -7.87 10.19
CA ARG A 43 3.15 -7.17 11.39
C ARG A 43 1.81 -6.46 11.17
N TYR A 44 1.55 -6.06 9.92
CA TYR A 44 0.36 -5.32 9.51
C TYR A 44 -0.44 -6.17 8.54
N ASP A 45 -1.61 -6.62 8.98
CA ASP A 45 -2.54 -7.34 8.12
C ASP A 45 -3.19 -6.36 7.13
N ALA A 46 -3.17 -6.74 5.85
CA ALA A 46 -3.71 -5.95 4.77
C ALA A 46 -4.28 -6.84 3.67
N ASP A 47 -5.48 -6.50 3.19
CA ASP A 47 -6.08 -7.18 2.03
C ASP A 47 -5.42 -6.76 0.72
N VAL A 48 -5.00 -5.49 0.63
CA VAL A 48 -4.43 -4.89 -0.57
C VAL A 48 -3.16 -4.15 -0.18
N LEU A 49 -2.08 -4.36 -0.95
CA LEU A 49 -0.84 -3.62 -0.77
C LEU A 49 -0.68 -2.57 -1.86
N LEU A 50 -0.68 -1.30 -1.46
CA LEU A 50 -0.23 -0.20 -2.30
C LEU A 50 1.29 -0.07 -2.10
N TYR A 51 2.07 -0.47 -3.09
CA TYR A 51 3.53 -0.39 -3.00
C TYR A 51 4.06 0.80 -3.78
N ASP A 52 5.18 1.36 -3.31
CA ASP A 52 5.85 2.46 -3.99
C ASP A 52 6.39 1.99 -5.35
N SER A 53 5.77 2.50 -6.41
CA SER A 53 6.11 2.17 -7.79
C SER A 53 7.52 2.55 -8.20
N ARG A 54 8.18 3.48 -7.48
CA ARG A 54 9.60 3.80 -7.68
C ARG A 54 10.52 2.62 -7.33
N ASN A 55 10.03 1.71 -6.49
CA ASN A 55 10.73 0.52 -5.99
C ASN A 55 10.07 -0.79 -6.49
N ALA A 56 9.47 -0.77 -7.68
CA ALA A 56 8.63 -1.87 -8.18
C ALA A 56 9.33 -3.24 -8.22
N GLN A 57 10.65 -3.27 -8.45
CA GLN A 57 11.45 -4.49 -8.57
C GLN A 57 11.33 -5.47 -7.39
N PHE A 58 11.06 -4.98 -6.17
CA PHE A 58 10.86 -5.84 -5.00
C PHE A 58 9.55 -6.62 -5.06
N PHE A 59 8.53 -6.05 -5.72
CA PHE A 59 7.18 -6.60 -5.81
C PHE A 59 6.93 -7.35 -7.13
N THR A 60 7.75 -7.14 -8.16
CA THR A 60 7.56 -7.74 -9.49
C THR A 60 8.58 -8.82 -9.84
N GLU A 61 9.87 -8.61 -9.55
CA GLU A 61 10.96 -9.45 -10.06
C GLU A 61 11.72 -10.19 -8.96
N ASN A 62 11.89 -9.58 -7.80
CA ASN A 62 12.74 -10.10 -6.72
C ASN A 62 11.95 -10.71 -5.56
N LEU A 63 10.67 -11.03 -5.76
CA LEU A 63 9.80 -11.48 -4.68
C LEU A 63 10.28 -12.79 -4.04
N ASP A 64 10.96 -13.64 -4.81
CA ASP A 64 11.62 -14.87 -4.37
C ASP A 64 12.72 -14.64 -3.31
N LYS A 65 13.35 -13.47 -3.33
CA LYS A 65 14.38 -13.08 -2.34
C LYS A 65 13.78 -12.62 -1.00
N TYR A 66 12.47 -12.41 -0.94
CA TYR A 66 11.76 -11.90 0.24
C TYR A 66 10.63 -12.86 0.63
N PRO A 67 10.95 -14.05 1.19
CA PRO A 67 9.97 -15.10 1.44
C PRO A 67 8.84 -14.67 2.38
N THR A 68 9.11 -13.81 3.36
CA THR A 68 8.09 -13.28 4.27
C THR A 68 7.10 -12.37 3.53
N LEU A 69 7.60 -11.51 2.64
CA LEU A 69 6.77 -10.68 1.75
C LEU A 69 5.96 -11.57 0.81
N ALA A 70 6.61 -12.51 0.13
CA ALA A 70 5.97 -13.45 -0.80
C ALA A 70 4.83 -14.25 -0.14
N ASN A 71 4.92 -14.46 1.18
CA ASN A 71 3.95 -15.21 1.94
C ASN A 71 2.74 -14.43 2.41
N LEU A 72 2.73 -13.10 2.30
CA LEU A 72 1.59 -12.28 2.71
C LEU A 72 0.33 -12.67 1.92
N PRO A 73 -0.85 -12.69 2.57
CA PRO A 73 -2.09 -13.08 1.89
C PRO A 73 -2.41 -12.21 0.66
N ALA A 74 -2.26 -10.88 0.76
CA ALA A 74 -2.44 -9.97 -0.36
C ALA A 74 -1.50 -10.26 -1.54
N VAL A 75 -0.25 -10.65 -1.27
CA VAL A 75 0.72 -11.01 -2.31
C VAL A 75 0.32 -12.30 -3.00
N LYS A 76 -0.07 -13.34 -2.24
CA LYS A 76 -0.57 -14.61 -2.78
C LYS A 76 -1.85 -14.43 -3.60
N ALA A 77 -2.74 -13.56 -3.16
CA ALA A 77 -3.97 -13.19 -3.86
C ALA A 77 -3.74 -12.21 -5.03
N LYS A 78 -2.49 -11.78 -5.27
CA LYS A 78 -2.11 -10.80 -6.30
C LYS A 78 -2.82 -9.45 -6.17
N GLN A 79 -3.15 -9.05 -4.95
CA GLN A 79 -3.80 -7.77 -4.62
C GLN A 79 -2.75 -6.69 -4.37
N LEU A 80 -1.89 -6.47 -5.37
CA LEU A 80 -0.79 -5.52 -5.34
C LEU A 80 -1.07 -4.39 -6.32
N VAL A 81 -0.98 -3.14 -5.84
CA VAL A 81 -1.20 -1.95 -6.66
C VAL A 81 0.03 -1.06 -6.61
N PRO A 82 0.69 -0.77 -7.76
CA PRO A 82 1.73 0.25 -7.79
C PRO A 82 1.10 1.61 -7.51
N TRP A 83 1.72 2.36 -6.59
CA TRP A 83 1.33 3.70 -6.21
C TRP A 83 2.52 4.66 -6.34
N ASN A 84 2.31 5.83 -6.92
CA ASN A 84 3.35 6.85 -7.03
C ASN A 84 3.04 8.00 -6.08
N LEU A 85 3.83 8.09 -5.01
CA LEU A 85 3.72 9.14 -3.98
C LEU A 85 4.10 10.53 -4.51
N GLU A 86 4.80 10.60 -5.64
CA GLU A 86 5.19 11.85 -6.30
C GLU A 86 4.22 12.25 -7.43
N THR A 87 3.02 11.65 -7.47
CA THR A 87 2.02 12.03 -8.47
C THR A 87 1.69 13.52 -8.32
N PRO A 88 1.86 14.35 -9.37
CA PRO A 88 1.60 15.77 -9.28
C PRO A 88 0.18 16.07 -8.77
N PRO A 89 0.02 17.05 -7.87
CA PRO A 89 -1.27 17.39 -7.25
C PRO A 89 -2.14 18.21 -8.21
N SER A 90 -2.42 17.66 -9.39
CA SER A 90 -3.31 18.25 -10.38
C SER A 90 -4.44 17.27 -10.71
N TRP A 91 -5.66 17.79 -10.86
CA TRP A 91 -6.81 16.95 -11.16
C TRP A 91 -6.63 16.12 -12.44
N ALA A 92 -6.08 16.74 -13.49
CA ALA A 92 -5.87 16.10 -14.78
C ALA A 92 -4.96 14.88 -14.70
N ILE A 93 -3.99 14.89 -13.78
CA ILE A 93 -3.04 13.79 -13.60
C ILE A 93 -3.51 12.80 -12.53
N TYR A 94 -4.11 13.29 -11.45
CA TYR A 94 -4.46 12.48 -10.29
C TYR A 94 -5.76 11.68 -10.47
N ALA A 95 -6.79 12.27 -11.12
CA ALA A 95 -8.06 11.59 -11.33
C ALA A 95 -7.95 10.27 -12.13
N PRO A 96 -7.15 10.18 -13.22
CA PRO A 96 -6.87 8.91 -13.87
C PRO A 96 -6.26 7.86 -12.93
N LYS A 97 -5.36 8.25 -12.02
CA LYS A 97 -4.72 7.33 -11.06
C LYS A 97 -5.71 6.78 -10.04
N LEU A 98 -6.63 7.61 -9.56
CA LEU A 98 -7.71 7.17 -8.70
C LEU A 98 -8.68 6.21 -9.41
N ARG A 99 -8.99 6.45 -10.69
CA ARG A 99 -9.81 5.51 -11.47
C ARG A 99 -9.13 4.17 -11.63
N GLU A 100 -7.84 4.16 -11.96
CA GLU A 100 -7.03 2.95 -12.07
C GLU A 100 -7.02 2.16 -10.75
N LEU A 101 -6.85 2.84 -9.61
CA LEU A 101 -6.94 2.22 -8.29
C LEU A 101 -8.34 1.60 -8.08
N ALA A 102 -9.41 2.36 -8.32
CA ALA A 102 -10.78 1.89 -8.13
C ALA A 102 -11.12 0.71 -9.04
N ASP A 103 -10.65 0.69 -10.29
CA ASP A 103 -10.81 -0.42 -11.24
C ASP A 103 -10.15 -1.69 -10.71
N LYS A 104 -8.91 -1.58 -10.18
CA LYS A 104 -8.21 -2.72 -9.57
C LYS A 104 -8.94 -3.25 -8.35
N LEU A 105 -9.34 -2.35 -7.43
CA LEU A 105 -10.03 -2.73 -6.19
C LEU A 105 -11.35 -3.47 -6.45
N ARG A 106 -12.10 -3.12 -7.49
CA ARG A 106 -13.32 -3.84 -7.89
C ARG A 106 -13.08 -5.29 -8.32
N GLY A 107 -11.89 -5.59 -8.82
CA GLY A 107 -11.51 -6.94 -9.24
C GLY A 107 -10.92 -7.79 -8.12
N PHE A 108 -10.70 -7.23 -6.92
CA PHE A 108 -10.09 -7.93 -5.81
C PHE A 108 -11.11 -8.68 -4.96
N GLN A 109 -10.61 -9.73 -4.30
CA GLN A 109 -11.32 -10.54 -3.34
C GLN A 109 -11.37 -9.81 -1.99
N ALA A 110 -12.48 -9.96 -1.29
CA ALA A 110 -12.64 -9.43 0.07
C ALA A 110 -12.03 -10.39 1.11
N ASN A 111 -11.53 -9.84 2.22
CA ASN A 111 -11.07 -10.57 3.40
C ASN A 111 -10.01 -11.63 3.07
N VAL A 112 -8.97 -11.22 2.35
CA VAL A 112 -7.81 -12.09 2.08
C VAL A 112 -6.83 -12.05 3.25
N ALA A 113 -6.78 -10.96 4.00
CA ALA A 113 -6.17 -10.94 5.33
C ALA A 113 -7.07 -11.73 6.30
N GLY A 114 -6.45 -12.52 7.18
CA GLY A 114 -7.13 -13.45 8.10
C GLY A 114 -7.90 -12.77 9.22
#